data_AF-A0A6A4HZP6-F1
#
_entry.id   AF-A0A6A4HZP6-F1
#
_cell.length_a   1.000
_cell.length_b   1.000
_cell.length_c   1.000
_cell.angle_alpha   90.00
_cell.angle_beta   90.00
_cell.angle_gamma   90.00
#
_symmetry.space_group_name_H-M   'P 1'
#
loop_
_entity.id
_entity.type
_entity.pdbx_description
1 polymer ?
#
loop_
_entity_poly.entity_id
_entity_poly.type
_entity_poly.pdbx_seq_one_letter_code
_entity_poly.pdbx_strand_id
1 'polypeptide(L)'
;METTPSPANCLHPWPYVPFSYKPYILQSPVPLHLLPQTLIVHDPWGLVHGKLVDGDHDSFDWTDIPDVTYTYKLRLSKEGQERITESRQAAETAARASSSPHVLLTIAPKSESASDSDSSIAAPVFVTVPPPSPPPSHTPEAHLYISPAQTWGEGHHSIAYEAEWEVPRSILSVSKDSQSQGARICRECVAEAAKKILAEKEARRQSALDAYLASKRVPAGDSDSDDDVIIVGPLRGKVEYVENVTLAAAIDVSRCTTVLDRTPVPSSSSTTLPPKTAPHTVQSEMKEEIGLYRGPVTTIHVDSVPWLLPGQRASICPHSGSRLPGPPTASVRVLAKLSRTGGRHLSQEASIYERLPESMSEHWTGFNVVPPLENPTPLGAIIPNYYGYYVRVREDGSFEDENDCVQAQDKDEDAMDVDDPEAKQVPHEEFFSSILLTENCGGRIDLFQEELDASRDERKECAALLLRLHHFGWVLGACHVGKFLIQFGDHADWPIFKSRNDRRYRISGLSRAWSREDALADGRLEEWETLRQEEVQLCTKMLNLEVPASPGRKDER
;
A
#
# COMPACT_ATOMS: atom_id res chain seq x y z
N MET A 1 -1.63 -36.29 24.06
CA MET A 1 -1.64 -35.57 22.78
C MET A 1 -2.78 -34.58 22.85
N GLU A 2 -2.48 -33.40 23.39
CA GLU A 2 -3.42 -32.28 23.40
C GLU A 2 -3.51 -31.76 21.95
N THR A 3 -4.71 -31.84 21.39
CA THR A 3 -5.03 -31.25 20.10
C THR A 3 -4.89 -29.74 20.23
N THR A 4 -3.87 -29.18 19.57
CA THR A 4 -3.76 -27.75 19.32
C THR A 4 -5.07 -27.26 18.68
N PRO A 5 -5.76 -26.27 19.25
CA PRO A 5 -6.96 -25.73 18.64
C PRO A 5 -6.63 -25.14 17.27
N SER A 6 -7.43 -25.52 16.27
CA SER A 6 -7.35 -24.98 14.91
C SER A 6 -7.46 -23.44 14.95
N PRO A 7 -6.56 -22.69 14.30
CA PRO A 7 -6.57 -21.22 14.28
C PRO A 7 -7.80 -20.57 13.60
N ALA A 8 -8.77 -21.36 13.13
CA ALA A 8 -9.86 -20.90 12.28
C ALA A 8 -11.11 -20.40 13.03
N ASN A 9 -11.21 -20.56 14.34
CA ASN A 9 -12.36 -20.07 15.13
C ASN A 9 -12.00 -18.80 15.90
N CYS A 10 -12.03 -17.66 15.20
CA CYS A 10 -11.94 -16.33 15.79
C CYS A 10 -13.20 -16.01 16.63
N LEU A 11 -13.32 -16.61 17.82
CA LEU A 11 -14.30 -16.26 18.85
C LEU A 11 -13.64 -15.59 20.08
N HIS A 12 -12.47 -14.98 19.91
CA HIS A 12 -11.95 -14.09 20.95
C HIS A 12 -12.72 -12.77 20.93
N PRO A 13 -13.08 -12.22 22.11
CA PRO A 13 -13.79 -10.94 22.17
C PRO A 13 -12.93 -9.88 21.51
N TRP A 14 -13.48 -9.24 20.48
CA TRP A 14 -12.91 -8.05 19.87
C TRP A 14 -13.50 -6.82 20.59
N PRO A 15 -12.70 -5.77 20.88
CA PRO A 15 -11.28 -5.59 20.57
C PRO A 15 -10.34 -6.48 21.40
N TYR A 16 -9.16 -6.78 20.86
CA TYR A 16 -8.12 -7.50 21.58
C TYR A 16 -7.49 -6.61 22.66
N VAL A 17 -7.00 -7.21 23.74
CA VAL A 17 -6.15 -6.49 24.70
C VAL A 17 -4.88 -6.07 23.97
N PRO A 18 -4.48 -4.78 23.98
CA PRO A 18 -3.26 -4.32 23.33
C PRO A 18 -2.04 -5.12 23.80
N PHE A 19 -1.15 -5.47 22.89
CA PHE A 19 0.07 -6.26 23.15
C PHE A 19 -0.16 -7.71 23.64
N SER A 20 -1.41 -8.19 23.67
CA SER A 20 -1.71 -9.61 24.00
C SER A 20 -1.27 -10.61 22.92
N TYR A 21 -0.97 -10.12 21.71
CA TYR A 21 -0.39 -10.89 20.63
C TYR A 21 0.64 -10.04 19.88
N LYS A 22 1.32 -10.62 18.88
CA LYS A 22 2.30 -9.91 18.06
C LYS A 22 1.72 -9.60 16.68
N PRO A 23 1.22 -8.37 16.42
CA PRO A 23 0.69 -8.03 15.10
C PRO A 23 1.77 -8.04 14.02
N TYR A 24 1.34 -8.03 12.75
CA TYR A 24 2.24 -7.91 11.61
C TYR A 24 2.87 -6.53 11.54
N ILE A 25 4.13 -6.44 11.12
CA ILE A 25 4.77 -5.14 10.84
C ILE A 25 4.16 -4.58 9.55
N LEU A 26 3.67 -3.35 9.59
CA LEU A 26 3.25 -2.68 8.37
C LEU A 26 4.48 -2.21 7.60
N GLN A 27 4.61 -2.65 6.35
CA GLN A 27 5.70 -2.25 5.45
C GLN A 27 5.22 -1.78 4.08
N SER A 28 3.94 -2.00 3.77
CA SER A 28 3.37 -1.40 2.57
C SER A 28 3.24 0.10 2.79
N PRO A 29 3.70 0.94 1.86
CA PRO A 29 3.44 2.38 1.93
C PRO A 29 1.94 2.60 1.98
N VAL A 30 1.50 3.44 2.92
CA VAL A 30 0.11 3.93 2.93
C VAL A 30 0.11 5.22 2.12
N PRO A 31 -0.72 5.35 1.07
CA PRO A 31 -0.82 6.59 0.31
C PRO A 31 -1.10 7.78 1.24
N LEU A 32 -0.41 8.90 1.04
CA LEU A 32 -0.51 10.07 1.93
C LEU A 32 -1.96 10.51 2.18
N HIS A 33 -2.81 10.46 1.15
CA HIS A 33 -4.22 10.86 1.28
C HIS A 33 -5.07 9.94 2.16
N LEU A 34 -4.61 8.72 2.41
CA LEU A 34 -5.24 7.69 3.25
C LEU A 34 -4.66 7.61 4.65
N LEU A 35 -3.64 8.42 4.98
CA LEU A 35 -3.20 8.54 6.36
C LEU A 35 -4.38 9.02 7.24
N PRO A 36 -4.56 8.43 8.43
CA PRO A 36 -5.59 8.87 9.37
C PRO A 36 -5.48 10.36 9.67
N GLN A 37 -6.59 11.07 9.60
CA GLN A 37 -6.63 12.51 9.94
C GLN A 37 -6.54 12.72 11.44
N THR A 38 -7.14 11.82 12.21
CA THR A 38 -7.14 11.81 13.67
C THR A 38 -6.51 10.51 14.17
N LEU A 39 -5.69 10.62 15.19
CA LEU A 39 -5.07 9.50 15.88
C LEU A 39 -5.48 9.55 17.35
N ILE A 40 -6.17 8.50 17.81
CA ILE A 40 -6.51 8.31 19.21
C ILE A 40 -5.39 7.51 19.86
N VAL A 41 -4.60 8.17 20.70
CA VAL A 41 -3.44 7.57 21.35
C VAL A 41 -3.84 7.09 22.73
N HIS A 42 -3.70 5.79 22.94
CA HIS A 42 -3.91 5.09 24.20
C HIS A 42 -2.56 4.97 24.92
N ASP A 43 -2.46 5.63 26.07
CA ASP A 43 -1.22 5.78 26.83
C ASP A 43 -1.51 5.81 28.34
N PRO A 44 -1.81 4.65 28.96
CA PRO A 44 -2.11 4.58 30.39
C PRO A 44 -0.90 4.93 31.29
N TRP A 45 0.32 5.04 30.73
CA TRP A 45 1.54 5.35 31.47
C TRP A 45 2.02 6.81 31.30
N GLY A 46 1.37 7.62 30.45
CA GLY A 46 1.78 9.01 30.22
C GLY A 46 3.13 9.17 29.50
N LEU A 47 3.49 8.22 28.63
CA LEU A 47 4.67 8.27 27.78
C LEU A 47 4.67 9.44 26.80
N VAL A 48 3.50 9.94 26.39
CA VAL A 48 3.38 11.11 25.51
C VAL A 48 3.96 12.38 26.12
N HIS A 49 4.24 12.41 27.42
CA HIS A 49 4.93 13.51 28.08
C HIS A 49 6.45 13.49 27.90
N GLY A 50 6.99 12.56 27.10
CA GLY A 50 8.43 12.41 26.87
C GLY A 50 9.20 11.92 28.09
N LYS A 51 8.49 11.39 29.09
CA LYS A 51 9.08 10.82 30.31
C LYS A 51 9.41 9.36 30.09
N LEU A 52 10.62 8.97 30.49
CA LEU A 52 10.97 7.56 30.65
C LEU A 52 10.33 7.08 31.94
N VAL A 53 9.66 5.93 31.85
CA VAL A 53 9.11 5.25 33.02
C VAL A 53 10.16 4.27 33.50
N ASP A 54 10.77 4.58 34.64
CA ASP A 54 11.68 3.64 35.31
C ASP A 54 10.86 2.48 35.89
N GLY A 55 11.12 1.26 35.42
CA GLY A 55 10.40 0.07 35.91
C GLY A 55 10.84 -1.20 35.20
N ASP A 56 10.57 -2.34 35.84
CA ASP A 56 10.77 -3.65 35.22
C ASP A 56 9.76 -3.84 34.08
N HIS A 57 10.27 -4.02 32.85
CA HIS A 57 9.44 -4.12 31.64
C HIS A 57 8.41 -5.24 31.71
N ASP A 58 8.68 -6.30 32.48
CA ASP A 58 7.79 -7.47 32.63
C ASP A 58 6.56 -7.18 33.51
N SER A 59 6.53 -6.03 34.21
CA SER A 59 5.45 -5.67 35.14
C SER A 59 4.32 -4.82 34.53
N PHE A 60 4.42 -4.46 33.24
CA PHE A 60 3.46 -3.58 32.60
C PHE A 60 2.32 -4.36 31.91
N ASP A 61 1.37 -4.85 32.69
CA ASP A 61 0.11 -5.40 32.15
C ASP A 61 -0.85 -4.26 31.78
N TRP A 62 -1.34 -4.26 30.54
CA TRP A 62 -2.31 -3.27 30.05
C TRP A 62 -3.64 -3.31 30.82
N THR A 63 -3.99 -4.45 31.43
CA THR A 63 -5.26 -4.64 32.13
C THR A 63 -5.28 -4.10 33.56
N ASP A 64 -4.11 -3.78 34.13
CA ASP A 64 -3.98 -3.32 35.51
C ASP A 64 -4.21 -1.82 35.70
N ILE A 65 -4.14 -1.03 34.62
CA ILE A 65 -4.18 0.43 34.67
C ILE A 65 -5.33 0.92 33.78
N PRO A 66 -6.13 1.92 34.23
CA PRO A 66 -7.18 2.49 33.39
C PRO A 66 -6.56 3.14 32.14
N ASP A 67 -7.19 2.86 31.00
CA ASP A 67 -6.78 3.42 29.72
C ASP A 67 -6.96 4.95 29.70
N VAL A 68 -5.90 5.66 29.28
CA VAL A 68 -5.89 7.12 29.15
C VAL A 68 -5.70 7.44 27.68
N THR A 69 -6.59 8.27 27.13
CA THR A 69 -6.62 8.58 25.70
C THR A 69 -6.33 10.04 25.41
N TYR A 70 -5.59 10.27 24.32
CA TYR A 70 -5.26 11.59 23.81
C TYR A 70 -5.61 11.68 22.33
N THR A 71 -6.10 12.84 21.90
CA THR A 71 -6.43 13.09 20.49
C THR A 71 -5.32 13.87 19.80
N TYR A 72 -4.79 13.28 18.74
CA TYR A 72 -3.81 13.90 17.86
C TYR A 72 -4.39 14.08 16.46
N LYS A 73 -3.93 15.11 15.75
CA LYS A 73 -4.26 15.35 14.34
C LYS A 73 -3.03 15.25 13.47
N LEU A 74 -3.21 14.69 12.28
CA LEU A 74 -2.20 14.66 11.23
C LEU A 74 -1.80 16.09 10.87
N ARG A 75 -0.51 16.39 10.97
CA ARG A 75 0.09 17.66 10.57
C ARG A 75 0.99 17.41 9.36
N LEU A 76 0.76 18.17 8.31
CA LEU A 76 1.46 18.06 7.05
C LEU A 76 2.14 19.38 6.73
N SER A 77 3.29 19.30 6.06
CA SER A 77 3.90 20.45 5.40
C SER A 77 2.98 20.98 4.29
N LYS A 78 3.25 22.19 3.81
CA LYS A 78 2.50 22.79 2.68
C LYS A 78 2.52 21.87 1.46
N GLU A 79 3.69 21.34 1.13
CA GLU A 79 3.90 20.42 0.01
C GLU A 79 3.16 19.09 0.23
N GLY A 80 3.17 18.57 1.46
CA GLY A 80 2.39 17.39 1.84
C GLY A 80 0.88 17.59 1.63
N GLN A 81 0.35 18.77 1.97
CA GLN A 81 -1.07 19.12 1.75
C GLN A 81 -1.41 19.20 0.26
N GLU A 82 -0.53 19.80 -0.55
CA GLU A 82 -0.68 19.87 -2.01
C GLU A 82 -0.69 18.46 -2.62
N ARG A 83 0.30 17.61 -2.27
CA ARG A 83 0.36 16.20 -2.70
C ARG A 83 -0.89 15.40 -2.33
N ILE A 84 -1.42 15.57 -1.11
CA ILE A 84 -2.66 14.91 -0.71
C ILE A 84 -3.84 15.38 -1.57
N THR A 85 -3.94 16.68 -1.81
CA THR A 85 -5.04 17.25 -2.61
C THR A 85 -5.01 16.70 -4.03
N GLU A 86 -3.84 16.68 -4.66
CA GLU A 86 -3.64 16.08 -5.99
C GLU A 86 -3.97 14.58 -5.99
N SER A 87 -3.47 13.84 -4.99
CA SER A 87 -3.69 12.40 -4.87
C SER A 87 -5.18 12.06 -4.68
N ARG A 88 -5.92 12.86 -3.89
CA ARG A 88 -7.38 12.71 -3.74
C ARG A 88 -8.11 12.99 -5.04
N GLN A 89 -7.76 14.07 -5.74
CA GLN A 89 -8.36 14.40 -7.04
C GLN A 89 -8.09 13.31 -8.08
N ALA A 90 -6.88 12.74 -8.09
CA ALA A 90 -6.53 11.62 -8.96
C ALA A 90 -7.35 10.36 -8.63
N ALA A 91 -7.51 10.03 -7.34
CA ALA A 91 -8.32 8.90 -6.89
C ALA A 91 -9.80 9.07 -7.24
N GLU A 92 -10.35 10.27 -7.05
CA GLU A 92 -11.73 10.60 -7.44
C GLU A 92 -11.94 10.55 -8.96
N THR A 93 -10.97 11.05 -9.73
CA THR A 93 -11.01 10.99 -11.19
C THR A 93 -10.94 9.55 -11.69
N ALA A 94 -10.07 8.72 -11.10
CA ALA A 94 -9.98 7.29 -11.39
C ALA A 94 -11.28 6.55 -11.02
N ALA A 95 -11.88 6.88 -9.87
CA ALA A 95 -13.17 6.35 -9.45
C ALA A 95 -14.30 6.71 -10.44
N ARG A 96 -14.36 7.96 -10.91
CA ARG A 96 -15.34 8.40 -11.92
C ARG A 96 -15.11 7.71 -13.28
N ALA A 97 -13.85 7.53 -13.68
CA ALA A 97 -13.50 6.82 -14.91
C ALA A 97 -13.88 5.33 -14.85
N SER A 98 -13.83 4.71 -13.66
CA SER A 98 -14.21 3.32 -13.41
C SER A 98 -15.73 3.10 -13.26
N SER A 99 -16.56 4.09 -13.61
CA SER A 99 -18.03 3.99 -13.47
C SER A 99 -18.69 3.05 -14.49
N SER A 100 -17.93 2.51 -15.44
CA SER A 100 -18.45 1.53 -16.39
C SER A 100 -18.74 0.18 -15.72
N PRO A 101 -19.86 -0.48 -16.07
CA PRO A 101 -20.19 -1.78 -15.51
C PRO A 101 -19.13 -2.82 -15.88
N HIS A 102 -18.72 -3.64 -14.92
CA HIS A 102 -17.73 -4.70 -15.16
C HIS A 102 -18.41 -5.93 -15.76
N VAL A 103 -17.90 -6.41 -16.90
CA VAL A 103 -18.24 -7.72 -17.44
C VAL A 103 -17.48 -8.77 -16.63
N LEU A 104 -18.21 -9.62 -15.88
CA LEU A 104 -17.59 -10.63 -15.00
C LEU A 104 -17.63 -12.04 -15.56
N LEU A 105 -18.68 -12.37 -16.31
CA LEU A 105 -18.95 -13.74 -16.73
C LEU A 105 -19.54 -13.75 -18.14
N THR A 106 -19.06 -14.69 -18.95
CA THR A 106 -19.67 -15.03 -20.25
C THR A 106 -20.31 -16.40 -20.11
N ILE A 107 -21.63 -16.47 -20.22
CA ILE A 107 -22.36 -17.74 -20.20
C ILE A 107 -22.53 -18.18 -21.65
N ALA A 108 -21.79 -19.22 -22.03
CA ALA A 108 -21.97 -19.87 -23.33
C ALA A 108 -23.01 -21.01 -23.19
N PRO A 109 -23.98 -21.10 -24.10
CA PRO A 109 -24.91 -22.23 -24.14
C PRO A 109 -24.14 -23.51 -24.49
N LYS A 110 -24.45 -24.61 -23.79
CA LYS A 110 -23.82 -25.91 -24.06
C LYS A 110 -24.44 -26.51 -25.32
N SER A 111 -23.65 -26.75 -26.37
CA SER A 111 -24.10 -27.58 -27.49
C SER A 111 -23.84 -29.05 -27.17
N GLU A 112 -24.83 -29.72 -26.55
CA GLU A 112 -24.80 -31.18 -26.48
C GLU A 112 -25.24 -31.71 -27.85
N SER A 113 -24.36 -32.44 -28.53
CA SER A 113 -24.52 -33.07 -29.85
C SER A 113 -24.37 -32.17 -31.09
N ALA A 114 -23.13 -32.12 -31.60
CA ALA A 114 -22.77 -31.50 -32.88
C ALA A 114 -23.11 -32.38 -34.11
N SER A 115 -24.20 -33.16 -34.08
CA SER A 115 -24.51 -34.10 -35.17
C SER A 115 -25.59 -33.64 -36.15
N ASP A 116 -26.31 -32.54 -35.91
CA ASP A 116 -27.31 -32.02 -36.85
C ASP A 116 -26.99 -30.57 -37.28
N SER A 117 -26.86 -30.40 -38.59
CA SER A 117 -26.30 -29.24 -39.30
C SER A 117 -27.18 -27.97 -39.30
N ASP A 118 -28.13 -27.84 -38.39
CA ASP A 118 -29.11 -26.73 -38.40
C ASP A 118 -29.39 -26.12 -37.01
N SER A 119 -28.49 -26.35 -36.05
CA SER A 119 -28.63 -25.81 -34.69
C SER A 119 -28.24 -24.33 -34.64
N SER A 120 -29.25 -23.47 -34.57
CA SER A 120 -29.11 -22.05 -34.21
C SER A 120 -28.25 -21.89 -32.96
N ILE A 121 -27.01 -21.42 -33.14
CA ILE A 121 -26.08 -21.12 -32.05
C ILE A 121 -26.73 -20.05 -31.17
N ALA A 122 -27.11 -20.41 -29.95
CA ALA A 122 -27.66 -19.46 -29.01
C ALA A 122 -26.62 -18.36 -28.69
N ALA A 123 -27.10 -17.12 -28.64
CA ALA A 123 -26.27 -15.94 -28.38
C ALA A 123 -25.55 -16.07 -27.02
N PRO A 124 -24.25 -15.74 -26.92
CA PRO A 124 -23.58 -15.65 -25.64
C PRO A 124 -24.23 -14.57 -24.78
N VAL A 125 -24.25 -14.85 -23.47
CA VAL A 125 -24.79 -13.92 -22.48
C VAL A 125 -23.65 -13.30 -21.69
N PHE A 126 -23.50 -11.97 -21.77
CA PHE A 126 -22.58 -11.24 -20.90
C PHE A 126 -23.29 -10.83 -19.62
N VAL A 127 -22.70 -11.20 -18.48
CA VAL A 127 -23.15 -10.78 -17.16
C VAL A 127 -22.30 -9.60 -16.71
N THR A 128 -22.98 -8.49 -16.49
CA THR A 128 -22.40 -7.24 -15.98
C THR A 128 -22.85 -7.00 -14.55
N VAL A 129 -21.99 -6.37 -13.74
CA VAL A 129 -22.32 -5.91 -12.38
C VAL A 129 -22.04 -4.42 -12.23
N PRO A 130 -22.65 -3.74 -11.25
CA PRO A 130 -22.26 -2.40 -10.87
C PRO A 130 -20.76 -2.32 -10.57
N PRO A 131 -20.10 -1.19 -10.86
CA PRO A 131 -18.71 -0.99 -10.48
C PRO A 131 -18.53 -1.13 -8.95
N PRO A 132 -17.35 -1.55 -8.47
CA PRO A 132 -17.06 -1.56 -7.05
C PRO A 132 -17.19 -0.15 -6.47
N SER A 133 -17.53 -0.06 -5.18
CA SER A 133 -17.45 1.22 -4.48
C SER A 133 -16.08 1.84 -4.67
N PRO A 134 -16.00 3.16 -4.90
CA PRO A 134 -14.72 3.81 -5.07
C PRO A 134 -13.85 3.59 -3.83
N PRO A 135 -12.51 3.53 -3.99
CA PRO A 135 -11.61 3.48 -2.85
C PRO A 135 -11.87 4.67 -1.91
N PRO A 136 -11.63 4.52 -0.61
CA PRO A 136 -11.78 5.63 0.33
C PRO A 136 -10.92 6.81 -0.12
N SER A 137 -11.43 8.04 0.01
CA SER A 137 -10.66 9.26 -0.31
C SER A 137 -9.84 9.77 0.88
N HIS A 138 -10.16 9.31 2.08
CA HIS A 138 -9.48 9.64 3.33
C HIS A 138 -9.80 8.61 4.41
N THR A 139 -9.00 8.62 5.47
CA THR A 139 -9.20 7.83 6.68
C THR A 139 -9.48 8.79 7.83
N PRO A 140 -10.66 8.77 8.47
CA PRO A 140 -11.00 9.75 9.48
C PRO A 140 -10.19 9.55 10.77
N GLU A 141 -10.06 8.30 11.21
CA GLU A 141 -9.56 7.96 12.54
C GLU A 141 -8.78 6.63 12.52
N ALA A 142 -7.79 6.53 13.42
CA ALA A 142 -7.10 5.30 13.79
C ALA A 142 -6.71 5.36 15.28
N HIS A 143 -6.40 4.21 15.86
CA HIS A 143 -5.96 4.11 17.25
C HIS A 143 -4.49 3.71 17.32
N LEU A 144 -3.74 4.29 18.26
CA LEU A 144 -2.35 3.95 18.54
C LEU A 144 -2.23 3.55 20.00
N TYR A 145 -1.68 2.37 20.27
CA TYR A 145 -1.40 1.89 21.61
C TYR A 145 0.11 1.93 21.84
N ILE A 146 0.55 2.57 22.92
CA ILE A 146 1.96 2.67 23.30
C ILE A 146 2.19 2.13 24.71
N SER A 147 3.30 1.43 24.93
CA SER A 147 3.63 0.79 26.21
C SER A 147 5.12 0.93 26.53
N PRO A 148 5.49 1.16 27.80
CA PRO A 148 6.90 1.23 28.20
C PRO A 148 7.63 -0.11 28.03
N ALA A 149 6.91 -1.24 28.08
CA ALA A 149 7.45 -2.57 27.78
C ALA A 149 7.94 -2.69 26.32
N GLN A 150 7.46 -1.82 25.43
CA GLN A 150 7.82 -1.81 24.02
C GLN A 150 8.77 -0.67 23.66
N THR A 151 9.58 -0.21 24.62
CA THR A 151 10.64 0.78 24.34
C THR A 151 11.63 0.18 23.35
N TRP A 152 11.75 0.81 22.17
CA TRP A 152 12.58 0.33 21.07
C TRP A 152 13.99 0.94 21.11
N GLY A 153 14.10 2.19 21.52
CA GLY A 153 15.39 2.83 21.72
C GLY A 153 15.32 4.34 21.91
N GLU A 154 16.40 4.89 22.44
CA GLU A 154 16.52 6.31 22.74
C GLU A 154 17.44 7.01 21.75
N GLY A 155 17.01 8.15 21.25
CA GLY A 155 17.83 9.12 20.54
C GLY A 155 18.08 10.35 21.42
N HIS A 156 18.97 11.23 20.95
CA HIS A 156 19.32 12.45 21.67
C HIS A 156 18.09 13.34 21.96
N HIS A 157 17.13 13.40 21.02
CA HIS A 157 15.94 14.25 21.15
C HIS A 157 14.62 13.48 21.13
N SER A 158 14.64 12.15 20.99
CA SER A 158 13.43 11.36 20.81
C SER A 158 13.53 10.00 21.48
N ILE A 159 12.41 9.43 21.89
CA ILE A 159 12.29 8.04 22.32
C ILE A 159 11.41 7.32 21.30
N ALA A 160 11.82 6.11 20.91
CA ALA A 160 11.07 5.29 19.98
C ALA A 160 10.42 4.12 20.72
N TYR A 161 9.16 3.86 20.43
CA TYR A 161 8.40 2.73 20.94
C TYR A 161 7.91 1.89 19.76
N GLU A 162 7.94 0.57 19.92
CA GLU A 162 7.17 -0.33 19.07
C GLU A 162 5.71 -0.24 19.49
N ALA A 163 4.86 0.30 18.61
CA ALA A 163 3.47 0.59 18.91
C ALA A 163 2.54 -0.33 18.11
N GLU A 164 1.37 -0.64 18.69
CA GLU A 164 0.27 -1.22 17.93
C GLU A 164 -0.57 -0.11 17.32
N TRP A 165 -0.77 -0.17 16.01
CA TRP A 165 -1.55 0.78 15.24
C TRP A 165 -2.77 0.07 14.67
N GLU A 166 -3.94 0.41 15.18
CA GLU A 166 -5.20 -0.15 14.72
C GLU A 166 -5.81 0.75 13.67
N VAL A 167 -5.92 0.21 12.45
CA VAL A 167 -6.35 0.93 11.26
C VAL A 167 -7.49 0.23 10.53
N PRO A 168 -8.34 0.95 9.78
CA PRO A 168 -9.34 0.34 8.92
C PRO A 168 -8.70 -0.59 7.88
N ARG A 169 -9.22 -1.81 7.70
CA ARG A 169 -8.66 -2.76 6.71
C ARG A 169 -8.66 -2.23 5.28
N SER A 170 -9.53 -1.27 4.98
CA SER A 170 -9.57 -0.61 3.68
C SER A 170 -8.25 0.05 3.31
N ILE A 171 -7.47 0.57 4.27
CA ILE A 171 -6.18 1.22 3.98
C ILE A 171 -5.08 0.19 3.69
N LEU A 172 -5.18 -1.00 4.27
CA LEU A 172 -4.22 -2.10 4.08
C LEU A 172 -4.45 -2.87 2.77
N SER A 173 -5.61 -2.66 2.14
CA SER A 173 -6.05 -3.41 0.96
C SER A 173 -5.84 -2.65 -0.35
N VAL A 174 -5.22 -1.47 -0.29
CA VAL A 174 -4.90 -0.63 -1.45
C VAL A 174 -3.59 -1.13 -2.09
N SER A 175 -3.56 -2.38 -2.56
CA SER A 175 -2.42 -2.84 -3.36
C SER A 175 -2.50 -2.20 -4.76
N LYS A 176 -1.36 -1.70 -5.28
CA LYS A 176 -1.24 -1.11 -6.63
C LYS A 176 -1.71 -2.08 -7.74
N ASP A 177 -1.65 -3.39 -7.47
CA ASP A 177 -2.23 -4.42 -8.33
C ASP A 177 -3.76 -4.49 -8.15
N SER A 178 -4.43 -3.58 -8.85
CA SER A 178 -5.86 -3.31 -8.97
C SER A 178 -6.83 -4.51 -9.14
N GLN A 179 -6.37 -5.76 -9.15
CA GLN A 179 -7.23 -6.92 -9.41
C GLN A 179 -7.52 -7.85 -8.24
N SER A 180 -6.75 -7.83 -7.13
CA SER A 180 -6.85 -8.93 -6.16
C SER A 180 -7.17 -8.55 -4.71
N GLN A 181 -6.97 -7.32 -4.26
CA GLN A 181 -7.20 -6.95 -2.85
C GLN A 181 -8.24 -5.84 -2.61
N GLY A 182 -8.75 -5.20 -3.67
CA GLY A 182 -9.94 -4.33 -3.60
C GLY A 182 -11.24 -5.10 -3.39
N ALA A 183 -12.35 -4.38 -3.24
CA ALA A 183 -13.70 -4.92 -3.06
C ALA A 183 -13.94 -6.18 -3.92
N ARG A 184 -14.47 -7.25 -3.33
CA ARG A 184 -14.67 -8.54 -4.02
C ARG A 184 -16.14 -8.83 -4.19
N ILE A 185 -16.53 -9.35 -5.34
CA ILE A 185 -17.90 -9.82 -5.56
C ILE A 185 -17.89 -11.34 -5.71
N CYS A 186 -18.83 -12.01 -5.05
CA CYS A 186 -18.93 -13.47 -5.13
C CYS A 186 -19.44 -13.87 -6.52
N ARG A 187 -18.57 -14.52 -7.30
CA ARG A 187 -18.89 -14.96 -8.67
C ARG A 187 -20.03 -15.97 -8.71
N GLU A 188 -20.12 -16.86 -7.73
CA GLU A 188 -21.20 -17.85 -7.63
C GLU A 188 -22.55 -17.17 -7.39
N CYS A 189 -22.62 -16.20 -6.46
CA CYS A 189 -23.84 -15.39 -6.28
C CYS A 189 -24.21 -14.59 -7.54
N VAL A 190 -23.23 -14.03 -8.25
CA VAL A 190 -23.47 -13.33 -9.52
C VAL A 190 -24.03 -14.29 -10.56
N ALA A 191 -23.49 -15.51 -10.67
CA ALA A 191 -23.97 -16.53 -11.58
C ALA A 191 -25.40 -16.99 -11.24
N GLU A 192 -25.72 -17.21 -9.96
CA GLU A 192 -27.08 -17.55 -9.52
C GLU A 192 -28.08 -16.44 -9.79
N ALA A 193 -27.73 -15.18 -9.49
CA ALA A 193 -28.57 -14.03 -9.78
C ALA A 193 -28.79 -13.86 -11.29
N ALA A 194 -27.75 -14.05 -12.11
CA ALA A 194 -27.86 -14.02 -13.57
C ALA A 194 -28.78 -15.13 -14.09
N LYS A 195 -28.65 -16.36 -13.57
CA LYS A 195 -29.54 -17.50 -13.90
C LYS A 195 -31.00 -17.18 -13.57
N LYS A 196 -31.26 -16.55 -12.42
CA LYS A 196 -32.62 -16.10 -12.04
C LYS A 196 -33.17 -15.06 -13.02
N ILE A 197 -32.39 -14.04 -13.39
CA ILE A 197 -32.80 -13.02 -14.36
C ILE A 197 -33.07 -13.63 -15.75
N LEU A 198 -32.24 -14.59 -16.19
CA LEU A 198 -32.45 -15.33 -17.43
C LEU A 198 -33.78 -16.10 -17.42
N ALA A 199 -34.04 -16.85 -16.35
CA ALA A 199 -35.28 -17.62 -16.22
C ALA A 199 -36.52 -16.71 -16.23
N GLU A 200 -36.47 -15.55 -15.57
CA GLU A 200 -37.55 -14.57 -15.58
C GLU A 200 -37.77 -13.96 -16.97
N LYS A 201 -36.70 -13.61 -17.70
CA LYS A 201 -36.80 -13.11 -19.07
C LYS A 201 -37.40 -14.16 -20.01
N GLU A 202 -36.98 -15.41 -19.87
CA GLU A 202 -37.48 -16.51 -20.69
C GLU A 202 -38.97 -16.79 -20.42
N ALA A 203 -39.40 -16.79 -19.15
CA ALA A 203 -40.81 -16.94 -18.78
C ALA A 203 -41.68 -15.80 -19.37
N ARG A 204 -41.18 -14.56 -19.36
CA ARG A 204 -41.86 -13.41 -20.01
C ARG A 204 -41.94 -13.58 -21.52
N ARG A 205 -40.85 -14.02 -22.16
CA ARG A 205 -40.80 -14.29 -23.61
C ARG A 205 -41.80 -15.36 -24.01
N GLN A 206 -41.85 -16.46 -23.25
CA GLN A 206 -42.80 -17.55 -23.49
C GLN A 206 -44.25 -17.09 -23.31
N SER A 207 -44.54 -16.33 -22.25
CA SER A 207 -45.88 -15.76 -22.02
C SER A 207 -46.31 -14.81 -23.15
N ALA A 208 -45.39 -13.99 -23.67
CA ALA A 208 -45.65 -13.10 -24.80
C ALA A 208 -45.89 -13.89 -26.11
N LEU A 209 -45.13 -14.96 -26.33
CA LEU A 209 -45.32 -15.85 -27.48
C LEU A 209 -46.68 -16.56 -27.42
N ASP A 210 -47.04 -17.09 -26.25
CA ASP A 210 -48.34 -17.75 -26.06
C ASP A 210 -49.50 -16.76 -26.25
N ALA A 211 -49.37 -15.52 -25.77
CA ALA A 211 -50.34 -14.45 -26.00
C ALA A 211 -50.46 -14.08 -27.50
N TYR A 212 -49.34 -14.00 -28.21
CA TYR A 212 -49.32 -13.75 -29.65
C TYR A 212 -49.99 -14.90 -30.43
N LEU A 213 -49.63 -16.15 -30.13
CA LEU A 213 -50.23 -17.33 -30.75
C LEU A 213 -51.73 -17.43 -30.45
N ALA A 214 -52.16 -17.06 -29.23
CA ALA A 214 -53.57 -17.00 -28.88
C ALA A 214 -54.32 -15.92 -29.69
N SER A 215 -53.71 -14.74 -29.91
CA SER A 215 -54.33 -13.66 -30.71
C SER A 215 -54.43 -13.99 -32.20
N LYS A 216 -53.56 -14.86 -32.72
CA LYS A 216 -53.54 -15.30 -34.12
C LYS A 216 -54.50 -16.45 -34.43
N ARG A 217 -55.17 -17.03 -33.44
CA ARG A 217 -56.28 -17.97 -33.71
C ARG A 217 -57.44 -17.18 -34.32
N VAL A 218 -57.44 -17.08 -35.64
CA VAL A 218 -58.58 -16.60 -36.42
C VAL A 218 -59.80 -17.44 -36.01
N PRO A 219 -60.95 -16.84 -35.68
CA PRO A 219 -62.18 -17.60 -35.48
C PRO A 219 -62.40 -18.44 -36.73
N ALA A 220 -62.58 -19.75 -36.58
CA ALA A 220 -62.90 -20.63 -37.69
C ALA A 220 -64.16 -20.10 -38.39
N GLY A 221 -63.96 -19.36 -39.47
CA GLY A 221 -64.97 -18.72 -40.29
C GLY A 221 -64.54 -18.91 -41.73
N ASP A 222 -65.33 -19.72 -42.44
CA ASP A 222 -65.14 -20.22 -43.79
C ASP A 222 -64.57 -19.19 -44.79
N SER A 223 -63.41 -19.48 -45.38
CA SER A 223 -63.11 -19.12 -46.78
C SER A 223 -61.88 -19.85 -47.30
N ASP A 224 -62.09 -20.65 -48.35
CA ASP A 224 -61.12 -21.29 -49.23
C ASP A 224 -60.20 -20.27 -49.95
N SER A 225 -59.09 -19.87 -49.34
CA SER A 225 -58.02 -19.18 -50.08
C SER A 225 -56.64 -19.69 -49.68
N ASP A 226 -56.07 -20.50 -50.57
CA ASP A 226 -54.71 -21.05 -50.54
C ASP A 226 -53.65 -19.94 -50.76
N ASP A 227 -53.24 -19.24 -49.69
CA ASP A 227 -52.01 -18.43 -49.70
C ASP A 227 -51.04 -18.91 -48.61
N ASP A 228 -49.98 -19.59 -49.04
CA ASP A 228 -48.90 -20.13 -48.21
C ASP A 228 -48.06 -19.03 -47.55
N VAL A 229 -48.38 -18.67 -46.30
CA VAL A 229 -47.51 -17.86 -45.45
C VAL A 229 -46.58 -18.77 -44.65
N ILE A 230 -45.30 -18.82 -45.05
CA ILE A 230 -44.24 -19.52 -44.30
C ILE A 230 -43.99 -18.78 -42.98
N ILE A 231 -44.50 -19.33 -41.88
CA ILE A 231 -44.20 -18.87 -40.52
C ILE A 231 -42.98 -19.64 -40.01
N VAL A 232 -41.86 -18.95 -39.83
CA VAL A 232 -40.66 -19.51 -39.17
C VAL A 232 -41.03 -19.87 -37.72
N GLY A 233 -41.06 -21.17 -37.42
CA GLY A 233 -41.42 -21.70 -36.10
C GLY A 233 -40.33 -21.47 -35.04
N PRO A 234 -40.69 -21.41 -33.74
CA PRO A 234 -39.73 -21.16 -32.67
C PRO A 234 -38.81 -22.37 -32.42
N LEU A 235 -37.55 -22.09 -32.07
CA LEU A 235 -36.57 -23.05 -31.57
C LEU A 235 -37.10 -23.74 -30.29
N ARG A 236 -37.53 -25.00 -30.41
CA ARG A 236 -37.90 -25.86 -29.28
C ARG A 236 -36.68 -26.64 -28.83
N GLY A 237 -35.86 -26.05 -27.96
CA GLY A 237 -34.76 -26.74 -27.29
C GLY A 237 -34.68 -26.30 -25.83
N LYS A 238 -34.55 -27.26 -24.91
CA LYS A 238 -34.23 -26.98 -23.50
C LYS A 238 -32.77 -26.50 -23.48
N VAL A 239 -32.54 -25.21 -23.26
CA VAL A 239 -31.17 -24.66 -23.19
C VAL A 239 -30.60 -24.98 -21.81
N GLU A 240 -29.66 -25.92 -21.74
CA GLU A 240 -28.85 -26.13 -20.55
C GLU A 240 -27.58 -25.27 -20.64
N TYR A 241 -27.35 -24.42 -19.63
CA TYR A 241 -26.20 -23.54 -19.57
C TYR A 241 -25.04 -24.26 -18.86
N VAL A 242 -23.84 -24.20 -19.44
CA VAL A 242 -22.62 -24.70 -18.78
C VAL A 242 -21.77 -23.53 -18.32
N GLU A 243 -21.26 -23.66 -17.10
CA GLU A 243 -20.19 -22.81 -16.58
C GLU A 243 -18.88 -23.15 -17.28
N ASN A 244 -18.63 -22.52 -18.42
CA ASN A 244 -17.27 -22.30 -18.88
C ASN A 244 -16.84 -20.92 -18.36
N VAL A 245 -16.27 -20.88 -17.16
CA VAL A 245 -15.68 -19.66 -16.59
C VAL A 245 -14.35 -19.40 -17.30
N THR A 246 -14.39 -18.82 -18.50
CA THR A 246 -13.18 -18.29 -19.12
C THR A 246 -12.87 -16.90 -18.54
N LEU A 247 -11.62 -16.72 -18.11
CA LEU A 247 -11.12 -15.51 -17.48
C LEU A 247 -10.99 -14.42 -18.55
N ALA A 248 -12.08 -13.73 -18.88
CA ALA A 248 -12.02 -12.56 -19.73
C ALA A 248 -11.40 -11.40 -18.92
N ALA A 249 -10.06 -11.30 -18.92
CA ALA A 249 -9.39 -10.08 -18.51
C ALA A 249 -9.97 -8.95 -19.36
N ALA A 250 -10.71 -8.03 -18.73
CA ALA A 250 -11.33 -6.82 -19.27
C ALA A 250 -11.30 -6.74 -20.82
N ILE A 251 -12.27 -7.39 -21.48
CA ILE A 251 -12.50 -7.12 -22.90
C ILE A 251 -13.03 -5.69 -22.96
N ASP A 252 -12.14 -4.76 -23.30
CA ASP A 252 -12.50 -3.40 -23.65
C ASP A 252 -13.28 -3.44 -24.97
N VAL A 253 -14.60 -3.53 -24.87
CA VAL A 253 -15.53 -3.59 -26.01
C VAL A 253 -15.37 -2.36 -26.91
N SER A 254 -14.81 -1.24 -26.42
CA SER A 254 -14.56 -0.04 -27.22
C SER A 254 -13.41 -0.19 -28.22
N ARG A 255 -12.51 -1.15 -28.03
CA ARG A 255 -11.40 -1.45 -28.97
C ARG A 255 -11.80 -2.37 -30.13
N CYS A 256 -13.01 -2.91 -30.13
CA CYS A 256 -13.47 -3.84 -31.18
C CYS A 256 -13.92 -3.17 -32.49
N THR A 257 -13.87 -1.83 -32.61
CA THR A 257 -14.37 -1.10 -33.81
C THR A 257 -13.33 -0.41 -34.69
N THR A 258 -12.04 -0.40 -34.33
CA THR A 258 -11.01 0.24 -35.20
C THR A 258 -10.33 -0.77 -36.12
N VAL A 259 -10.87 -0.86 -37.35
CA VAL A 259 -10.25 -1.55 -38.49
C VAL A 259 -9.17 -0.65 -39.10
N LEU A 260 -8.03 -1.30 -39.39
CA LEU A 260 -6.79 -0.79 -39.97
C LEU A 260 -7.00 -0.08 -41.32
N ASP A 261 -6.40 1.11 -41.47
CA ASP A 261 -5.96 1.62 -42.77
C ASP A 261 -4.42 1.50 -42.81
N ARG A 262 -3.92 0.59 -43.66
CA ARG A 262 -2.48 0.34 -43.86
C ARG A 262 -2.07 0.95 -45.20
N THR A 263 -1.29 2.02 -45.16
CA THR A 263 -0.45 2.45 -46.30
C THR A 263 0.98 1.90 -46.14
N PRO A 264 1.63 1.47 -47.24
CA PRO A 264 3.00 0.95 -47.18
C PRO A 264 4.02 2.08 -47.40
N VAL A 265 5.13 2.04 -46.66
CA VAL A 265 6.32 2.88 -46.88
C VAL A 265 7.56 1.98 -46.98
N PRO A 266 8.51 2.26 -47.89
CA PRO A 266 9.50 1.29 -48.34
C PRO A 266 10.79 1.27 -47.50
N SER A 267 11.51 0.17 -47.70
CA SER A 267 12.78 -0.24 -47.12
C SER A 267 13.99 0.66 -47.43
N SER A 268 14.88 0.85 -46.46
CA SER A 268 16.31 1.04 -46.70
C SER A 268 17.19 0.60 -45.51
N SER A 269 17.96 -0.48 -45.77
CA SER A 269 19.37 -0.75 -45.44
C SER A 269 20.01 -0.45 -44.07
N SER A 270 20.52 -1.54 -43.48
CA SER A 270 21.90 -1.77 -42.99
C SER A 270 22.44 -0.97 -41.79
N THR A 271 22.78 -1.67 -40.69
CA THR A 271 24.16 -1.80 -40.16
C THR A 271 24.23 -2.92 -39.10
N THR A 272 25.33 -3.66 -39.15
CA THR A 272 25.68 -4.95 -38.52
C THR A 272 26.19 -4.82 -37.06
N LEU A 273 25.77 -5.71 -36.14
CA LEU A 273 26.45 -6.04 -34.87
C LEU A 273 26.15 -7.50 -34.43
N PRO A 274 27.02 -8.14 -33.59
CA PRO A 274 27.22 -9.60 -33.50
C PRO A 274 26.29 -10.33 -32.50
N PRO A 275 26.27 -11.69 -32.49
CA PRO A 275 25.15 -12.45 -31.93
C PRO A 275 25.23 -12.57 -30.41
N LYS A 276 24.17 -12.13 -29.72
CA LYS A 276 23.90 -12.50 -28.33
C LYS A 276 23.15 -13.84 -28.31
N THR A 277 23.76 -14.81 -27.67
CA THR A 277 23.15 -16.06 -27.21
C THR A 277 21.94 -15.75 -26.34
N ALA A 278 20.75 -16.15 -26.79
CA ALA A 278 19.50 -16.05 -26.04
C ALA A 278 19.34 -17.25 -25.10
N PRO A 279 18.79 -17.08 -23.89
CA PRO A 279 18.37 -18.19 -23.05
C PRO A 279 17.06 -18.78 -23.60
N HIS A 280 17.03 -20.10 -23.78
CA HIS A 280 15.83 -20.85 -24.13
C HIS A 280 14.82 -20.77 -22.98
N THR A 281 13.81 -19.91 -23.11
CA THR A 281 12.58 -20.01 -22.32
C THR A 281 11.59 -20.81 -23.14
N VAL A 282 11.34 -22.06 -22.75
CA VAL A 282 10.24 -22.85 -23.30
C VAL A 282 8.94 -22.32 -22.68
N GLN A 283 8.35 -21.29 -23.29
CA GLN A 283 6.94 -20.99 -23.07
C GLN A 283 6.14 -21.90 -23.99
N SER A 284 5.41 -22.83 -23.39
CA SER A 284 4.31 -23.53 -24.05
C SER A 284 3.27 -22.48 -24.44
N GLU A 285 3.31 -21.98 -25.67
CA GLU A 285 2.26 -21.17 -26.27
C GLU A 285 0.99 -22.04 -26.40
N MET A 286 0.16 -22.04 -25.36
CA MET A 286 -1.27 -22.32 -25.56
C MET A 286 -1.81 -21.16 -26.39
N LYS A 287 -1.83 -21.36 -27.71
CA LYS A 287 -2.51 -20.47 -28.65
C LYS A 287 -4.01 -20.61 -28.36
N GLU A 288 -4.53 -19.79 -27.44
CA GLU A 288 -5.96 -19.56 -27.35
C GLU A 288 -6.37 -18.86 -28.65
N GLU A 289 -6.91 -19.62 -29.61
CA GLU A 289 -7.61 -19.04 -30.75
C GLU A 289 -8.87 -18.36 -30.22
N ILE A 290 -8.77 -17.05 -29.97
CA ILE A 290 -9.91 -16.20 -29.65
C ILE A 290 -10.75 -16.09 -30.93
N GLY A 291 -11.71 -17.01 -31.08
CA GLY A 291 -12.72 -16.94 -32.13
C GLY A 291 -13.55 -15.67 -31.96
N LEU A 292 -13.49 -14.75 -32.93
CA LEU A 292 -14.29 -13.54 -32.93
C LEU A 292 -15.77 -13.90 -33.19
N TYR A 293 -16.57 -13.97 -32.13
CA TYR A 293 -18.01 -14.13 -32.26
C TYR A 293 -18.63 -12.87 -32.88
N ARG A 294 -19.26 -13.00 -34.04
CA ARG A 294 -19.92 -11.90 -34.78
C ARG A 294 -21.46 -11.93 -34.69
N GLY A 295 -22.02 -12.78 -33.85
CA GLY A 295 -23.47 -12.89 -33.68
C GLY A 295 -24.06 -11.89 -32.69
N PRO A 296 -25.40 -11.90 -32.51
CA PRO A 296 -26.06 -11.09 -31.50
C PRO A 296 -25.60 -11.51 -30.10
N VAL A 297 -25.48 -10.55 -29.20
CA VAL A 297 -25.03 -10.75 -27.82
C VAL A 297 -26.12 -10.26 -26.89
N THR A 298 -26.41 -11.02 -25.83
CA THR A 298 -27.35 -10.59 -24.79
C THR A 298 -26.60 -10.15 -23.56
N THR A 299 -26.86 -8.94 -23.06
CA THR A 299 -26.28 -8.44 -21.81
C THR A 299 -27.30 -8.53 -20.66
N ILE A 300 -26.85 -8.97 -19.50
CA ILE A 300 -27.61 -9.01 -18.25
C ILE A 300 -26.88 -8.19 -17.21
N HIS A 301 -27.63 -7.40 -16.47
CA HIS A 301 -27.12 -6.60 -15.37
C HIS A 301 -27.56 -7.23 -14.04
N VAL A 302 -26.59 -7.54 -13.18
CA VAL A 302 -26.80 -8.11 -11.85
C VAL A 302 -26.42 -7.06 -10.81
N ASP A 303 -27.41 -6.41 -10.23
CA ASP A 303 -27.29 -5.38 -9.19
C ASP A 303 -27.60 -5.89 -7.78
N SER A 304 -28.15 -7.10 -7.66
CA SER A 304 -28.60 -7.69 -6.39
C SER A 304 -27.47 -8.28 -5.53
N VAL A 305 -26.25 -8.37 -6.06
CA VAL A 305 -25.10 -8.97 -5.35
C VAL A 305 -24.17 -7.86 -4.87
N PRO A 306 -24.04 -7.62 -3.55
CA PRO A 306 -23.20 -6.56 -3.03
C PRO A 306 -21.70 -6.89 -3.20
N TRP A 307 -20.91 -5.85 -3.36
CA TRP A 307 -19.46 -5.93 -3.21
C TRP A 307 -19.09 -6.15 -1.73
N LEU A 308 -18.20 -7.09 -1.47
CA LEU A 308 -17.63 -7.39 -0.17
C LEU A 308 -16.39 -6.53 0.05
N LEU A 309 -16.48 -5.61 1.00
CA LEU A 309 -15.33 -4.86 1.47
C LEU A 309 -14.57 -5.65 2.54
N PRO A 310 -13.23 -5.55 2.59
CA PRO A 310 -12.44 -6.12 3.68
C PRO A 310 -12.98 -5.69 5.06
N GLY A 311 -13.35 -6.66 5.90
CA GLY A 311 -13.84 -6.42 7.26
C GLY A 311 -15.35 -6.16 7.40
N GLN A 312 -16.11 -6.13 6.31
CA GLN A 312 -17.57 -5.95 6.37
C GLN A 312 -18.29 -7.27 6.68
N ARG A 313 -19.08 -7.31 7.75
CA ARG A 313 -19.80 -8.53 8.20
C ARG A 313 -21.11 -8.81 7.46
N ALA A 314 -21.71 -7.79 6.84
CA ALA A 314 -23.15 -7.76 6.55
C ALA A 314 -23.64 -8.66 5.40
N SER A 315 -22.77 -9.37 4.67
CA SER A 315 -23.21 -10.15 3.51
C SER A 315 -22.26 -11.29 3.16
N ILE A 316 -21.91 -12.13 4.12
CA ILE A 316 -21.20 -13.37 3.80
C ILE A 316 -22.18 -14.29 3.08
N CYS A 317 -21.96 -14.45 1.78
CA CYS A 317 -22.65 -15.48 1.02
C CYS A 317 -22.11 -16.87 1.40
N PRO A 318 -22.92 -17.94 1.31
CA PRO A 318 -22.48 -19.31 1.57
C PRO A 318 -21.24 -19.74 0.76
N HIS A 319 -21.05 -19.13 -0.40
CA HIS A 319 -19.98 -19.40 -1.36
C HIS A 319 -18.60 -18.85 -0.98
N SER A 320 -18.48 -17.93 -0.01
CA SER A 320 -17.18 -17.29 0.27
C SER A 320 -16.17 -18.18 1.01
N GLY A 321 -16.51 -19.45 1.25
CA GLY A 321 -15.81 -20.30 2.18
C GLY A 321 -15.96 -19.80 3.62
N SER A 322 -15.77 -20.67 4.60
CA SER A 322 -15.94 -20.44 6.04
C SER A 322 -14.96 -19.43 6.68
N ARG A 323 -14.36 -18.53 5.89
CA ARG A 323 -13.61 -17.40 6.45
C ARG A 323 -14.59 -16.43 7.08
N LEU A 324 -14.76 -16.55 8.39
CA LEU A 324 -15.47 -15.56 9.20
C LEU A 324 -14.95 -14.15 8.85
N PRO A 325 -15.83 -13.15 8.82
CA PRO A 325 -15.42 -11.80 8.52
C PRO A 325 -14.49 -11.36 9.63
N GLY A 326 -13.25 -11.03 9.28
CA GLY A 326 -12.33 -10.39 10.20
C GLY A 326 -12.94 -9.09 10.74
N PRO A 327 -12.44 -8.56 11.87
CA PRO A 327 -12.85 -7.26 12.36
C PRO A 327 -12.67 -6.17 11.28
N PRO A 328 -13.46 -5.08 11.33
CA PRO A 328 -13.39 -3.99 10.36
C PRO A 328 -12.02 -3.28 10.36
N THR A 329 -11.32 -3.33 11.48
CA THR A 329 -9.96 -2.85 11.67
C THR A 329 -8.96 -4.01 11.67
N ALA A 330 -7.68 -3.66 11.56
CA ALA A 330 -6.56 -4.55 11.82
C ALA A 330 -5.53 -3.79 12.65
N SER A 331 -5.01 -4.45 13.69
CA SER A 331 -3.80 -3.99 14.38
C SER A 331 -2.57 -4.41 13.59
N VAL A 332 -1.66 -3.46 13.39
CA VAL A 332 -0.33 -3.64 12.78
C VAL A 332 0.71 -3.00 13.67
N ARG A 333 1.98 -3.38 13.54
CA ARG A 333 3.08 -2.79 14.30
C ARG A 333 3.74 -1.69 13.50
N VAL A 334 3.99 -0.57 14.16
CA VAL A 334 4.71 0.59 13.65
C VAL A 334 5.72 1.05 14.70
N LEU A 335 6.65 1.91 14.29
CA LEU A 335 7.53 2.61 15.20
C LEU A 335 6.95 3.99 15.48
N ALA A 336 6.64 4.28 16.74
CA ALA A 336 6.22 5.58 17.20
C ALA A 336 7.41 6.31 17.83
N LYS A 337 7.86 7.40 17.20
CA LYS A 337 8.88 8.29 17.75
C LYS A 337 8.20 9.46 18.45
N LEU A 338 8.57 9.67 19.71
CA LEU A 338 8.13 10.78 20.53
C LEU A 338 9.32 11.69 20.81
N SER A 339 9.12 13.00 20.68
CA SER A 339 10.03 14.06 21.10
C SER A 339 10.24 14.09 22.62
N ARG A 340 11.48 14.22 23.09
CA ARG A 340 11.82 14.40 24.53
C ARG A 340 11.68 15.85 24.98
N THR A 341 12.09 16.76 24.10
CA THR A 341 12.03 18.21 24.29
C THR A 341 11.20 18.78 23.14
N GLY A 342 10.48 19.88 23.32
CA GLY A 342 9.58 20.47 22.31
C GLY A 342 10.24 21.00 21.03
N GLY A 343 11.39 20.45 20.62
CA GLY A 343 12.14 20.86 19.44
C GLY A 343 11.52 20.37 18.13
N ARG A 344 11.80 21.11 17.06
CA ARG A 344 11.27 20.93 15.70
C ARG A 344 11.85 19.75 14.90
N HIS A 345 12.53 18.83 15.57
CA HIS A 345 13.29 17.78 14.86
C HIS A 345 12.37 16.71 14.25
N LEU A 346 11.27 16.34 14.92
CA LEU A 346 10.28 15.41 14.36
C LEU A 346 9.47 16.04 13.25
N SER A 347 9.06 17.32 13.39
CA SER A 347 8.38 18.06 12.31
C SER A 347 9.26 18.18 11.06
N GLN A 348 10.57 18.43 11.26
CA GLN A 348 11.52 18.51 10.15
C GLN A 348 11.73 17.14 9.50
N GLU A 349 11.90 16.08 10.29
CA GLU A 349 12.00 14.71 9.78
C GLU A 349 10.74 14.31 8.99
N ALA A 350 9.55 14.65 9.49
CA ALA A 350 8.28 14.41 8.81
C ALA A 350 8.18 15.14 7.47
N SER A 351 8.55 16.43 7.44
CA SER A 351 8.53 17.21 6.20
C SER A 351 9.44 16.61 5.13
N ILE A 352 10.53 15.96 5.54
CA ILE A 352 11.45 15.30 4.62
C ILE A 352 10.81 14.03 4.06
N TYR A 353 10.18 13.19 4.89
CA TYR A 353 9.42 12.04 4.42
C TYR A 353 8.33 12.41 3.41
N GLU A 354 7.67 13.54 3.61
CA GLU A 354 6.62 14.04 2.70
C GLU A 354 7.15 14.49 1.33
N ARG A 355 8.45 14.76 1.20
CA ARG A 355 9.09 15.18 -0.06
C ARG A 355 9.79 14.04 -0.78
N LEU A 356 10.15 12.99 -0.06
CA LEU A 356 10.87 11.86 -0.62
C LEU A 356 9.96 11.08 -1.62
N PRO A 357 10.51 10.61 -2.75
CA PRO A 357 9.81 9.72 -3.65
C PRO A 357 9.41 8.41 -2.97
N GLU A 358 8.21 7.88 -3.27
CA GLU A 358 7.73 6.59 -2.75
C GLU A 358 8.71 5.45 -3.05
N SER A 359 9.39 5.51 -4.20
CA SER A 359 10.37 4.50 -4.60
C SER A 359 11.56 4.35 -3.65
N MET A 360 11.79 5.32 -2.76
CA MET A 360 12.83 5.22 -1.72
C MET A 360 12.39 4.40 -0.51
N SER A 361 11.08 4.25 -0.24
CA SER A 361 10.55 3.40 0.84
C SER A 361 9.99 2.06 0.33
N GLU A 362 9.84 1.91 -0.99
CA GLU A 362 9.42 0.66 -1.62
C GLU A 362 10.51 -0.42 -1.61
N HIS A 363 10.07 -1.67 -1.39
CA HIS A 363 10.91 -2.85 -1.47
C HIS A 363 10.99 -3.31 -2.92
N TRP A 364 12.21 -3.35 -3.45
CA TRP A 364 12.48 -3.87 -4.77
C TRP A 364 13.19 -5.22 -4.68
N THR A 365 13.08 -6.01 -5.75
CA THR A 365 13.85 -7.24 -5.93
C THR A 365 14.95 -7.00 -6.95
N GLY A 366 16.14 -7.55 -6.71
CA GLY A 366 17.26 -7.46 -7.64
C GLY A 366 18.51 -6.87 -7.00
N PHE A 367 19.44 -6.45 -7.84
CA PHE A 367 20.71 -5.90 -7.42
C PHE A 367 21.00 -4.58 -8.12
N ASN A 368 21.74 -3.71 -7.45
CA ASN A 368 22.24 -2.45 -7.99
C ASN A 368 23.77 -2.38 -7.87
N VAL A 369 24.39 -1.69 -8.82
CA VAL A 369 25.82 -1.34 -8.79
C VAL A 369 25.89 0.17 -8.66
N VAL A 370 26.38 0.66 -7.52
CA VAL A 370 26.40 2.08 -7.19
C VAL A 370 27.84 2.54 -7.03
N PRO A 371 28.42 3.25 -8.01
CA PRO A 371 29.78 3.77 -7.89
C PRO A 371 29.96 4.59 -6.59
N PRO A 372 31.08 4.45 -5.88
CA PRO A 372 32.28 3.69 -6.24
C PRO A 372 32.24 2.19 -5.88
N LEU A 373 31.10 1.64 -5.44
CA LEU A 373 30.98 0.21 -5.16
C LEU A 373 31.01 -0.59 -6.47
N GLU A 374 31.99 -1.47 -6.59
CA GLU A 374 32.13 -2.36 -7.75
C GLU A 374 31.22 -3.59 -7.66
N ASN A 375 30.93 -4.03 -6.44
CA ASN A 375 30.13 -5.22 -6.20
C ASN A 375 28.64 -4.88 -6.19
N PRO A 376 27.79 -5.73 -6.78
CA PRO A 376 26.35 -5.55 -6.69
C PRO A 376 25.88 -5.67 -5.24
N THR A 377 24.99 -4.77 -4.82
CA THR A 377 24.28 -4.83 -3.54
C THR A 377 22.80 -5.14 -3.79
N PRO A 378 22.06 -5.76 -2.85
CA PRO A 378 20.63 -5.93 -2.98
C PRO A 378 19.90 -4.58 -3.12
N LEU A 379 18.95 -4.52 -4.05
CA LEU A 379 18.13 -3.34 -4.28
C LEU A 379 16.99 -3.28 -3.23
N GLY A 380 17.30 -2.84 -2.01
CA GLY A 380 16.30 -2.63 -0.95
C GLY A 380 15.69 -1.24 -0.93
N ALA A 381 14.71 -1.01 -0.04
CA ALA A 381 14.29 0.36 0.29
C ALA A 381 15.40 1.09 1.04
N ILE A 382 15.49 2.40 0.84
CA ILE A 382 16.53 3.27 1.41
C ILE A 382 16.09 3.78 2.78
N ILE A 383 14.82 4.13 2.93
CA ILE A 383 14.25 4.74 4.13
C ILE A 383 13.03 3.92 4.62
N PRO A 384 12.65 4.03 5.90
CA PRO A 384 11.38 3.51 6.41
C PRO A 384 10.18 4.08 5.66
N ASN A 385 9.08 3.33 5.59
CA ASN A 385 7.79 3.90 5.21
C ASN A 385 7.30 4.93 6.24
N TYR A 386 6.64 5.98 5.77
CA TYR A 386 6.07 7.07 6.57
C TYR A 386 4.57 6.86 6.77
N TYR A 387 4.12 6.92 8.04
CA TYR A 387 2.71 6.71 8.42
C TYR A 387 2.07 7.95 9.07
N GLY A 388 2.73 9.10 8.94
CA GLY A 388 2.23 10.39 9.38
C GLY A 388 2.95 10.97 10.58
N TYR A 389 2.80 12.27 10.73
CA TYR A 389 3.28 13.06 11.85
C TYR A 389 2.09 13.75 12.50
N TYR A 390 1.95 13.54 13.80
CA TYR A 390 0.74 13.82 14.55
C TYR A 390 1.06 14.76 15.70
N VAL A 391 0.27 15.81 15.83
CA VAL A 391 0.40 16.81 16.91
C VAL A 391 -0.88 16.82 17.74
N ARG A 392 -0.73 16.99 19.05
CA ARG A 392 -1.84 17.04 19.98
C ARG A 392 -2.75 18.22 19.66
N VAL A 393 -4.03 18.02 19.91
CA VAL A 393 -5.07 19.03 19.73
C VAL A 393 -5.66 19.36 21.09
N ARG A 394 -5.82 20.65 21.38
CA ARG A 394 -6.54 21.12 22.56
C ARG A 394 -8.03 20.82 22.43
N GLU A 395 -8.78 20.91 23.53
CA GLU A 395 -10.23 20.69 23.54
C GLU A 395 -10.99 21.63 22.60
N ASP A 396 -10.46 22.83 22.34
CA ASP A 396 -11.01 23.82 21.41
C ASP A 396 -10.75 23.47 19.92
N GLY A 397 -10.04 22.37 19.65
CA GLY A 397 -9.72 21.92 18.30
C GLY A 397 -8.48 22.58 17.69
N SER A 398 -7.85 23.54 18.38
CA SER A 398 -6.60 24.16 17.97
C SER A 398 -5.41 23.24 18.21
N PHE A 399 -4.37 23.37 17.37
CA PHE A 399 -3.12 22.66 17.61
C PHE A 399 -2.43 23.30 18.82
N GLU A 400 -1.85 22.46 19.68
CA GLU A 400 -0.86 22.95 20.64
C GLU A 400 0.34 23.45 19.81
N ASP A 401 0.62 24.75 19.87
CA ASP A 401 1.72 25.33 19.11
C ASP A 401 3.03 24.82 19.71
N GLU A 402 3.77 24.01 18.96
CA GLU A 402 5.09 23.53 19.40
C GLU A 402 6.01 24.71 19.77
N ASN A 403 5.81 25.88 19.17
CA ASN A 403 6.59 27.08 19.46
C ASN A 403 6.31 27.68 20.84
N ASP A 404 5.15 27.42 21.46
CA ASP A 404 4.89 27.88 22.83
C ASP A 404 5.89 27.24 23.81
N CYS A 405 6.44 26.05 23.48
CA CYS A 405 7.43 25.34 24.27
C CYS A 405 8.88 25.82 24.02
N VAL A 406 9.17 26.30 22.80
CA VAL A 406 10.55 26.56 22.32
C VAL A 406 11.12 27.88 22.83
N GLN A 407 10.27 28.86 23.18
CA GLN A 407 10.76 30.16 23.65
C GLN A 407 11.52 30.11 24.99
N ALA A 408 11.53 28.97 25.68
CA ALA A 408 12.20 28.82 26.97
C ALA A 408 13.65 28.30 26.90
N GLN A 409 14.12 27.73 25.78
CA GLN A 409 15.39 26.94 25.80
C GLN A 409 16.47 27.32 24.78
N ASP A 410 16.18 28.07 23.71
CA ASP A 410 17.20 28.44 22.71
C ASP A 410 18.07 29.66 23.10
N LYS A 411 18.09 30.05 24.38
CA LYS A 411 19.09 31.01 24.89
C LYS A 411 20.39 30.26 25.17
N ASP A 412 21.22 30.14 24.13
CA ASP A 412 22.67 29.93 24.15
C ASP A 412 23.23 29.13 25.34
N GLU A 413 23.38 27.81 25.17
CA GLU A 413 24.12 26.95 26.12
C GLU A 413 25.58 27.40 26.34
N ASP A 414 26.13 28.25 25.45
CA ASP A 414 27.47 28.84 25.56
C ASP A 414 27.53 30.11 26.44
N ALA A 415 26.40 30.59 26.97
CA ALA A 415 26.34 31.66 27.96
C ALA A 415 26.11 31.12 29.39
N MET A 416 26.80 30.03 29.74
CA MET A 416 27.02 29.65 31.15
C MET A 416 27.90 30.69 31.84
N ASP A 417 27.31 31.76 32.37
CA ASP A 417 27.84 32.53 33.53
C ASP A 417 26.91 33.66 34.01
N VAL A 418 25.58 33.53 33.84
CA VAL A 418 24.63 34.44 34.49
C VAL A 418 23.63 33.63 35.29
N ASP A 419 23.86 33.58 36.60
CA ASP A 419 22.88 33.22 37.63
C ASP A 419 21.64 34.14 37.50
N ASP A 420 20.74 33.85 36.56
CA ASP A 420 19.41 34.44 36.51
C ASP A 420 18.44 33.48 37.23
N PRO A 421 18.18 33.68 38.54
CA PRO A 421 17.33 32.80 39.33
C PRO A 421 15.85 32.86 38.94
N GLU A 422 15.47 33.65 37.92
CA GLU A 422 14.07 33.84 37.52
C GLU A 422 13.66 33.15 36.21
N ALA A 423 14.54 32.36 35.58
CA ALA A 423 14.17 31.50 34.47
C ALA A 423 13.21 30.37 34.94
N LYS A 424 11.91 30.68 34.98
CA LYS A 424 10.85 29.73 35.31
C LYS A 424 10.88 28.56 34.32
N GLN A 425 11.41 27.43 34.78
CA GLN A 425 11.23 26.15 34.10
C GLN A 425 9.71 25.92 33.94
N VAL A 426 9.24 25.79 32.70
CA VAL A 426 7.88 25.32 32.45
C VAL A 426 7.76 23.95 33.10
N PRO A 427 6.76 23.71 33.97
CA PRO A 427 6.60 22.41 34.60
C PRO A 427 6.52 21.30 33.54
N HIS A 428 7.37 20.28 33.66
CA HIS A 428 7.44 19.12 32.78
C HIS A 428 6.11 18.33 32.65
N GLU A 429 5.08 18.71 33.40
CA GLU A 429 3.75 18.09 33.40
C GLU A 429 2.84 18.61 32.28
N GLU A 430 3.16 19.76 31.67
CA GLU A 430 2.33 20.34 30.59
C GLU A 430 2.80 19.97 29.18
N PHE A 431 4.01 19.42 29.04
CA PHE A 431 4.54 19.11 27.71
C PHE A 431 3.90 17.85 27.13
N PHE A 432 3.42 17.96 25.88
CA PHE A 432 2.95 16.83 25.07
C PHE A 432 3.82 16.69 23.83
N SER A 433 4.33 15.48 23.67
CA SER A 433 5.20 15.12 22.58
C SER A 433 4.41 14.92 21.29
N SER A 434 4.92 15.49 20.19
CA SER A 434 4.48 15.12 18.84
C SER A 434 4.89 13.67 18.52
N ILE A 435 4.11 12.99 17.68
CA ILE A 435 4.32 11.59 17.34
C ILE A 435 4.63 11.47 15.85
N LEU A 436 5.79 10.91 15.52
CA LEU A 436 6.16 10.52 14.15
C LEU A 436 6.02 9.00 14.02
N LEU A 437 5.12 8.54 13.14
CA LEU A 437 4.91 7.13 12.85
C LEU A 437 5.71 6.71 11.61
N THR A 438 6.55 5.69 11.76
CA THR A 438 7.31 5.09 10.66
C THR A 438 7.23 3.57 10.70
N GLU A 439 7.66 2.91 9.64
CA GLU A 439 7.92 1.48 9.63
C GLU A 439 8.88 1.06 10.76
N ASN A 440 8.58 -0.08 11.41
CA ASN A 440 9.55 -0.74 12.28
C ASN A 440 10.56 -1.54 11.44
N CYS A 441 11.70 -0.91 11.16
CA CYS A 441 12.79 -1.48 10.37
C CYS A 441 13.85 -2.22 11.21
N GLY A 442 13.52 -2.61 12.44
CA GLY A 442 14.42 -3.36 13.31
C GLY A 442 15.45 -2.51 14.05
N GLY A 443 16.53 -3.15 14.48
CA GLY A 443 17.48 -2.61 15.46
C GLY A 443 18.49 -1.66 14.84
N ARG A 444 19.12 -0.80 15.65
CA ARG A 444 20.23 0.04 15.19
C ARG A 444 21.49 -0.81 14.97
N ILE A 445 22.26 -0.46 13.94
CA ILE A 445 23.61 -1.00 13.74
C ILE A 445 24.64 0.08 14.04
N ASP A 446 25.69 -0.32 14.77
CA ASP A 446 26.95 0.41 14.78
C ASP A 446 27.89 -0.13 13.69
N LEU A 447 28.25 0.73 12.74
CA LEU A 447 29.10 0.37 11.61
C LEU A 447 30.59 0.52 11.90
N PHE A 448 30.95 1.16 13.02
CA PHE A 448 32.33 1.50 13.40
C PHE A 448 32.87 0.62 14.53
N GLN A 449 32.02 -0.16 15.18
CA GLN A 449 32.47 -1.10 16.19
C GLN A 449 33.13 -2.32 15.51
N GLU A 450 34.47 -2.35 15.54
CA GLU A 450 35.29 -3.38 14.86
C GLU A 450 35.01 -4.81 15.34
N GLU A 451 34.52 -4.97 16.57
CA GLU A 451 34.54 -6.25 17.27
C GLU A 451 33.27 -7.10 17.10
N LEU A 452 32.12 -6.60 16.63
CA LEU A 452 30.90 -7.43 16.71
C LEU A 452 29.88 -7.43 15.55
N ASP A 453 29.51 -6.34 14.88
CA ASP A 453 28.15 -6.37 14.26
C ASP A 453 28.03 -6.20 12.74
N ALA A 454 29.04 -5.72 12.02
CA ALA A 454 28.92 -5.47 10.58
C ALA A 454 29.98 -6.19 9.73
N SER A 455 29.57 -7.21 8.98
CA SER A 455 30.36 -7.85 7.93
C SER A 455 30.72 -6.83 6.83
N ARG A 456 31.77 -7.13 6.06
CA ARG A 456 32.18 -6.28 4.92
C ARG A 456 31.03 -6.03 3.95
N ASP A 457 30.13 -7.00 3.77
CA ASP A 457 28.99 -6.86 2.87
C ASP A 457 27.89 -5.98 3.48
N GLU A 458 27.70 -5.99 4.79
CA GLU A 458 26.74 -5.09 5.48
C GLU A 458 27.19 -3.64 5.36
N ARG A 459 28.49 -3.39 5.50
CA ARG A 459 29.07 -2.06 5.29
C ARG A 459 28.91 -1.59 3.85
N LYS A 460 29.03 -2.49 2.86
CA LYS A 460 28.73 -2.18 1.45
C LYS A 460 27.26 -1.86 1.22
N GLU A 461 26.35 -2.63 1.79
CA GLU A 461 24.91 -2.37 1.65
C GLU A 461 24.52 -1.03 2.29
N CYS A 462 24.99 -0.74 3.51
CA CYS A 462 24.76 0.55 4.16
C CYS A 462 25.36 1.72 3.36
N ALA A 463 26.58 1.56 2.84
CA ALA A 463 27.19 2.55 1.96
C ALA A 463 26.37 2.74 0.67
N ALA A 464 25.84 1.65 0.08
CA ALA A 464 25.00 1.72 -1.10
C ALA A 464 23.70 2.48 -0.84
N LEU A 465 23.08 2.34 0.34
CA LEU A 465 21.90 3.13 0.70
C LEU A 465 22.22 4.63 0.73
N LEU A 466 23.35 5.02 1.33
CA LEU A 466 23.75 6.42 1.43
C LEU A 466 24.07 7.01 0.05
N LEU A 467 24.79 6.28 -0.79
CA LEU A 467 25.11 6.72 -2.15
C LEU A 467 23.85 6.81 -3.04
N ARG A 468 22.86 5.95 -2.83
CA ARG A 468 21.57 6.07 -3.51
C ARG A 468 20.78 7.28 -3.01
N LEU A 469 20.81 7.57 -1.71
CA LEU A 469 20.21 8.80 -1.16
C LEU A 469 20.81 10.04 -1.85
N HIS A 470 22.13 10.07 -2.04
CA HIS A 470 22.83 11.11 -2.82
C HIS A 470 22.38 11.16 -4.27
N HIS A 471 22.17 10.01 -4.91
CA HIS A 471 21.66 9.94 -6.29
C HIS A 471 20.27 10.57 -6.44
N PHE A 472 19.42 10.47 -5.41
CA PHE A 472 18.14 11.17 -5.35
C PHE A 472 18.27 12.65 -4.99
N GLY A 473 19.49 13.18 -4.83
CA GLY A 473 19.73 14.58 -4.52
C GLY A 473 19.57 14.93 -3.05
N TRP A 474 19.78 13.97 -2.14
CA TRP A 474 19.68 14.18 -0.69
C TRP A 474 20.99 13.86 0.01
N VAL A 475 21.32 14.62 1.06
CA VAL A 475 22.39 14.30 2.03
C VAL A 475 21.76 14.16 3.42
N LEU A 476 22.35 13.37 4.32
CA LEU A 476 21.83 13.24 5.69
C LEU A 476 22.16 14.43 6.59
N GLY A 477 23.26 15.14 6.29
CA GLY A 477 23.72 16.32 7.04
C GLY A 477 24.34 15.98 8.40
N ALA A 478 24.23 14.74 8.86
CA ALA A 478 24.93 14.22 10.04
C ALA A 478 24.91 12.68 10.02
N CYS A 479 25.83 12.06 9.29
CA CYS A 479 25.96 10.61 9.28
C CYS A 479 26.76 10.12 10.51
N HIS A 480 26.05 9.84 11.61
CA HIS A 480 26.62 9.27 12.83
C HIS A 480 26.18 7.82 13.08
N VAL A 481 26.87 7.17 14.02
CA VAL A 481 26.51 5.84 14.57
C VAL A 481 25.01 5.81 14.92
N GLY A 482 24.30 4.75 14.51
CA GLY A 482 22.89 4.55 14.87
C GLY A 482 21.85 5.10 13.89
N LYS A 483 22.27 5.65 12.74
CA LYS A 483 21.35 6.04 11.64
C LYS A 483 20.87 4.86 10.81
N PHE A 484 21.67 3.80 10.75
CA PHE A 484 21.35 2.59 10.00
C PHE A 484 20.58 1.62 10.87
N LEU A 485 19.48 1.11 10.33
CA LEU A 485 18.65 0.09 10.94
C LEU A 485 18.82 -1.23 10.19
N ILE A 486 18.71 -2.34 10.91
CA ILE A 486 18.69 -3.69 10.37
C ILE A 486 17.44 -4.44 10.78
N GLN A 487 16.83 -5.06 9.78
CA GLN A 487 15.77 -6.02 9.94
C GLN A 487 16.22 -7.39 9.43
N PHE A 488 15.88 -8.45 10.17
CA PHE A 488 16.14 -9.83 9.76
C PHE A 488 14.92 -10.45 9.08
N GLY A 489 15.18 -11.28 8.06
CA GLY A 489 14.19 -12.01 7.26
C GLY A 489 13.51 -11.16 6.20
N ASP A 490 12.95 -11.83 5.19
CA ASP A 490 11.87 -11.22 4.43
C ASP A 490 10.72 -10.92 5.40
N HIS A 491 10.05 -9.82 5.16
CA HIS A 491 8.93 -9.37 5.96
C HIS A 491 7.65 -10.15 5.68
N ALA A 492 7.51 -10.70 4.47
CA ALA A 492 6.44 -11.62 4.14
C ALA A 492 6.62 -12.97 4.84
N ASP A 493 7.86 -13.29 5.27
CA ASP A 493 8.13 -14.50 6.02
C ASP A 493 7.56 -14.39 7.43
N TRP A 494 6.91 -15.48 7.86
CA TRP A 494 6.51 -15.63 9.25
C TRP A 494 7.73 -15.47 10.17
N PRO A 495 7.56 -14.93 11.40
CA PRO A 495 8.68 -14.73 12.33
C PRO A 495 9.58 -15.95 12.53
N ILE A 496 9.04 -17.17 12.43
CA ILE A 496 9.79 -18.42 12.54
C ILE A 496 10.66 -18.76 11.31
N PHE A 497 10.33 -18.19 10.14
CA PHE A 497 11.08 -18.36 8.90
C PHE A 497 12.08 -17.22 8.65
N LYS A 498 12.03 -16.15 9.46
CA LYS A 498 12.99 -15.06 9.38
C LYS A 498 14.39 -15.56 9.67
N SER A 499 15.19 -15.64 8.60
CA SER A 499 16.59 -16.04 8.69
C SER A 499 17.46 -14.88 9.16
N ARG A 500 18.39 -15.14 10.08
CA ARG A 500 19.47 -14.18 10.42
C ARG A 500 20.40 -13.88 9.24
N ASN A 501 20.33 -14.70 8.18
CA ASN A 501 21.12 -14.53 6.97
C ASN A 501 20.42 -13.63 5.94
N ASP A 502 19.12 -13.38 6.06
CA ASP A 502 18.44 -12.37 5.25
C ASP A 502 18.41 -11.08 6.08
N ARG A 503 19.17 -10.08 5.65
CA ARG A 503 19.32 -8.80 6.36
C ARG A 503 18.87 -7.69 5.42
N ARG A 504 18.08 -6.76 5.95
CA ARG A 504 17.56 -5.60 5.22
C ARG A 504 17.93 -4.35 5.98
N TYR A 505 18.51 -3.40 5.28
CA TYR A 505 19.01 -2.16 5.88
C TYR A 505 18.12 -0.97 5.53
N ARG A 506 18.03 0.00 6.44
CA ARG A 506 17.31 1.27 6.23
C ARG A 506 18.09 2.42 6.85
N ILE A 507 17.92 3.62 6.30
CA ILE A 507 18.42 4.87 6.88
C ILE A 507 17.27 5.56 7.62
N SER A 508 17.51 5.93 8.87
CA SER A 508 16.53 6.59 9.74
C SER A 508 17.05 7.91 10.29
N GLY A 509 16.15 8.74 10.85
CA GLY A 509 16.53 9.96 11.54
C GLY A 509 16.91 11.06 10.56
N LEU A 510 15.97 11.41 9.67
CA LEU A 510 16.20 12.36 8.59
C LEU A 510 16.08 13.83 9.01
N SER A 511 15.96 14.15 10.30
CA SER A 511 15.74 15.52 10.79
C SER A 511 16.78 16.55 10.34
N ARG A 512 17.99 16.14 9.93
CA ARG A 512 19.04 17.03 9.40
C ARG A 512 19.29 16.86 7.90
N ALA A 513 18.50 16.01 7.23
CA ALA A 513 18.69 15.74 5.83
C ALA A 513 18.32 16.96 4.99
N TRP A 514 19.04 17.14 3.88
CA TRP A 514 18.93 18.33 3.05
C TRP A 514 18.89 17.95 1.57
N SER A 515 17.95 18.56 0.84
CA SER A 515 17.84 18.33 -0.59
C SER A 515 18.77 19.27 -1.36
N ARG A 516 19.28 18.81 -2.49
CA ARG A 516 20.10 19.58 -3.41
C ARG A 516 19.30 20.75 -4.01
N GLU A 517 18.00 20.56 -4.19
CA GLU A 517 17.09 21.58 -4.72
C GLU A 517 16.94 22.74 -3.74
N ASP A 518 16.74 22.46 -2.45
CA ASP A 518 16.72 23.49 -1.40
C ASP A 518 18.05 24.23 -1.34
N ALA A 519 19.17 23.49 -1.33
CA ALA A 519 20.49 24.08 -1.30
C ALA A 519 20.78 24.98 -2.52
N LEU A 520 20.28 24.60 -3.70
CA LEU A 520 20.39 25.43 -4.89
C LEU A 520 19.53 26.70 -4.77
N ALA A 521 18.28 26.57 -4.29
CA ALA A 521 17.37 27.70 -4.11
C ALA A 521 17.90 28.72 -3.07
N ASP A 522 18.52 28.22 -2.01
CA ASP A 522 19.10 29.03 -0.93
C ASP A 522 20.50 29.58 -1.23
N GLY A 523 21.09 29.23 -2.39
CA GLY A 523 22.46 29.64 -2.74
C GLY A 523 23.55 28.96 -1.91
N ARG A 524 23.26 27.80 -1.31
CA ARG A 524 24.15 27.01 -0.44
C ARG A 524 24.57 25.68 -1.07
N LEU A 525 24.61 25.60 -2.40
CA LEU A 525 24.96 24.38 -3.13
C LEU A 525 26.37 23.87 -2.79
N GLU A 526 27.33 24.77 -2.55
CA GLU A 526 28.71 24.39 -2.18
C GLU A 526 28.78 23.69 -0.82
N GLU A 527 27.95 24.13 0.14
CA GLU A 527 27.86 23.51 1.46
C GLU A 527 27.21 22.12 1.36
N TRP A 528 26.14 21.99 0.58
CA TRP A 528 25.52 20.70 0.31
C TRP A 528 26.49 19.71 -0.35
N GLU A 529 27.27 20.17 -1.33
CA GLU A 529 28.28 19.34 -2.00
C GLU A 529 29.42 18.95 -1.05
N THR A 530 29.80 19.85 -0.13
CA THR A 530 30.78 19.55 0.93
C THR A 530 30.26 18.43 1.83
N LEU A 531 29.03 18.53 2.33
CA LEU A 531 28.39 17.49 3.15
C LEU A 531 28.29 16.15 2.39
N ARG A 532 27.92 16.20 1.10
CA ARG A 532 27.89 15.00 0.24
C ARG A 532 29.26 14.34 0.16
N GLN A 533 30.31 15.13 -0.05
CA GLN A 533 31.69 14.63 -0.13
C GLN A 533 32.16 14.05 1.20
N GLU A 534 31.83 14.66 2.33
CA GLU A 534 32.12 14.12 3.67
C GLU A 534 31.43 12.77 3.91
N GLU A 535 30.16 12.64 3.52
CA GLU A 535 29.42 11.38 3.59
C GLU A 535 29.99 10.31 2.64
N VAL A 536 30.45 10.69 1.45
CA VAL A 536 31.16 9.77 0.54
C VAL A 536 32.49 9.31 1.15
N GLN A 537 33.26 10.22 1.77
CA GLN A 537 34.50 9.87 2.47
C GLN A 537 34.23 8.93 3.64
N LEU A 538 33.11 9.11 4.35
CA LEU A 538 32.66 8.20 5.39
C LEU A 538 32.39 6.80 4.83
N CYS A 539 31.71 6.68 3.70
CA CYS A 539 31.55 5.41 3.00
C CYS A 539 32.90 4.78 2.66
N THR A 540 33.87 5.55 2.15
CA THR A 540 35.22 5.04 1.85
C THR A 540 35.90 4.49 3.10
N LYS A 541 35.80 5.21 4.24
CA LYS A 541 36.32 4.77 5.54
C LYS A 541 35.64 3.49 6.02
N MET A 542 34.30 3.43 6.00
CA MET A 542 33.53 2.23 6.39
C MET A 542 33.92 0.98 5.59
N LEU A 543 34.31 1.16 4.33
CA LEU A 543 34.65 0.05 3.44
C LEU A 543 36.11 -0.38 3.56
N ASN A 544 36.92 0.31 4.38
CA ASN A 544 38.37 0.18 4.41
C ASN A 544 38.98 0.26 3.00
N LEU A 545 38.40 1.08 2.13
CA LEU A 545 38.98 1.35 0.81
C LEU A 545 40.12 2.33 1.02
N GLU A 546 41.30 2.03 0.46
CA GLU A 546 42.38 3.00 0.39
C GLU A 546 41.83 4.25 -0.31
N VAL A 547 41.77 5.38 0.41
CA VAL A 547 41.39 6.66 -0.19
C VAL A 547 42.46 6.95 -1.23
N PRO A 548 42.15 7.00 -2.54
CA PRO A 548 43.15 7.42 -3.51
C PRO A 548 43.60 8.81 -3.09
N ALA A 549 44.90 8.96 -2.80
CA ALA A 549 45.47 10.21 -2.32
C ALA A 549 44.93 11.34 -3.20
N SER A 550 44.25 12.32 -2.58
CA SER A 550 43.68 13.46 -3.31
C SER A 550 44.73 13.96 -4.29
N PRO A 551 44.42 14.12 -5.59
CA PRO A 551 45.38 14.62 -6.56
C PRO A 551 45.90 15.93 -6.01
N GLY A 552 47.15 15.90 -5.56
CA GLY A 552 47.75 17.01 -4.82
C GLY A 552 47.46 18.27 -5.59
N ARG A 553 46.84 19.25 -4.91
CA ARG A 553 46.67 20.61 -5.39
C ARG A 553 48.03 20.98 -5.99
N LYS A 554 48.13 21.02 -7.31
CA LYS A 554 49.35 21.49 -7.95
C LYS A 554 49.40 22.94 -7.54
N ASP A 555 50.31 23.26 -6.61
CA ASP A 555 50.66 24.62 -6.31
C ASP A 555 51.03 25.27 -7.64
N GLU A 556 50.12 26.09 -8.18
CA GLU A 556 50.40 26.98 -9.28
C GLU A 556 51.43 27.99 -8.77
N ARG A 557 52.70 27.73 -9.11
CA ARG A 557 53.80 28.71 -9.05
C ARG A 557 54.02 29.32 -10.41
#